data_AF-A0A093ZVP6-F1
#
_entry.id   AF-A0A093ZVP6-F1
#
_cell.length_a   1.000
_cell.length_b   1.000
_cell.length_c   1.000
_cell.angle_alpha   90.00
_cell.angle_beta   90.00
_cell.angle_gamma   90.00
#
_symmetry.space_group_name_H-M   'P 1'
#
loop_
_entity.id
_entity.type
_entity.pdbx_description
1 polymer ?
#
loop_
_entity_poly.entity_id
_entity_poly.type
_entity_poly.pdbx_seq_one_letter_code
_entity_poly.pdbx_strand_id
1 'polypeptide(L)'
;MYVRLRCRSRRSLSRALSVRRLAAAGVAAASAISRLRRLWGTPGWLPDEIGVIIEQGQFFCYEGEDLKLHLQRGIHNITVYSLIGVAADVDSGQHQKSHLVSVVNVAHSMPIAPAEDGWHLFNDFLVRPTKREEALSFNPAWKLPSVLTFQIKSANNLIDDSWKTNLDTSLLYQESGPNPSAPRSHTPLNPLTERPNSGTILALDTEFVSIRQPEIEINSDGDRATIRPIVYALARVSVVR
;
A
#
# COMPACT_ATOMS: atom_id res chain seq x y z
N MET A 1 -27.98 -2.70 18.75
CA MET A 1 -29.00 -3.64 19.27
C MET A 1 -29.46 -4.51 18.11
N TYR A 2 -28.99 -5.76 18.02
CA TYR A 2 -29.33 -6.65 16.89
C TYR A 2 -30.65 -7.39 17.19
N VAL A 3 -31.59 -7.39 16.25
CA VAL A 3 -32.86 -8.13 16.36
C VAL A 3 -32.72 -9.45 15.61
N ARG A 4 -32.95 -10.58 16.29
CA ARG A 4 -32.97 -11.92 15.67
C ARG A 4 -34.35 -12.14 15.04
N LEU A 5 -34.43 -12.35 13.72
CA LEU A 5 -35.68 -12.55 12.97
C LEU A 5 -36.56 -13.74 13.45
N ARG A 6 -36.08 -14.58 14.39
CA ARG A 6 -36.80 -15.75 14.93
C ARG A 6 -37.31 -15.62 16.37
N CYS A 7 -37.03 -14.53 17.09
CA CYS A 7 -37.51 -14.36 18.46
C CYS A 7 -38.41 -13.13 18.56
N ARG A 8 -39.66 -13.32 19.03
CA ARG A 8 -40.64 -12.26 19.30
C ARG A 8 -40.29 -11.38 20.53
N SER A 9 -39.09 -11.52 21.10
CA SER A 9 -38.60 -10.67 22.19
C SER A 9 -37.12 -10.30 22.00
N ARG A 10 -36.74 -9.08 22.42
CA ARG A 10 -35.36 -8.61 22.37
C ARG A 10 -34.53 -9.42 23.37
N ARG A 11 -33.56 -10.19 22.87
CA ARG A 11 -32.55 -10.91 23.68
C ARG A 11 -31.16 -10.39 23.33
N SER A 12 -30.23 -10.41 24.29
CA SER A 12 -28.83 -10.08 24.01
C SER A 12 -28.24 -11.16 23.09
N LEU A 13 -27.62 -10.75 22.00
CA LEU A 13 -26.91 -11.65 21.09
C LEU A 13 -25.41 -11.54 21.40
N SER A 14 -24.78 -12.65 21.77
CA SER A 14 -23.33 -12.77 21.74
C SER A 14 -22.89 -13.02 20.30
N ARG A 15 -21.84 -12.32 19.87
CA ARG A 15 -21.23 -12.49 18.55
C ARG A 15 -19.79 -12.90 18.77
N ALA A 16 -19.43 -14.11 18.36
CA ALA A 16 -18.05 -14.58 18.34
C ALA A 16 -17.53 -14.49 16.90
N LEU A 17 -16.30 -13.99 16.73
CA LEU A 17 -15.56 -14.09 15.48
C LEU A 17 -14.54 -15.22 15.62
N SER A 18 -14.47 -16.09 14.62
CA SER A 18 -13.44 -17.13 14.53
C SER A 18 -12.61 -16.89 13.27
N VAL A 19 -11.29 -16.86 13.40
CA VAL A 19 -10.38 -16.82 12.25
C VAL A 19 -10.03 -18.26 11.88
N ARG A 20 -10.26 -18.66 10.63
CA ARG A 20 -10.03 -20.05 10.16
C ARG A 20 -8.77 -20.21 9.32
N ARG A 21 -8.31 -19.12 8.70
CA ARG A 21 -7.13 -19.09 7.82
C ARG A 21 -6.42 -17.76 7.99
N LEU A 22 -5.11 -17.80 7.83
CA LEU A 22 -4.28 -16.61 7.77
C LEU A 22 -4.08 -16.21 6.30
N ALA A 23 -4.04 -14.90 6.05
CA ALA A 23 -3.75 -14.35 4.73
C ALA A 23 -2.24 -14.14 4.56
N ALA A 24 -1.71 -14.32 3.36
CA ALA A 24 -0.29 -14.13 3.08
C ALA A 24 0.20 -12.69 3.35
N ALA A 25 -0.70 -11.71 3.21
CA ALA A 25 -0.51 -10.33 3.64
C ALA A 25 -1.65 -9.95 4.59
N GLY A 26 -1.30 -9.30 5.69
CA GLY A 26 -2.23 -8.79 6.69
C GLY A 26 -2.17 -7.28 6.78
N VAL A 27 -3.31 -6.62 6.67
CA VAL A 27 -3.46 -5.19 6.94
C VAL A 27 -4.22 -5.02 8.23
N ALA A 28 -3.60 -4.37 9.21
CA ALA A 28 -4.25 -4.00 10.46
C ALA A 28 -4.47 -2.49 10.48
N ALA A 29 -5.72 -2.07 10.67
CA ALA A 29 -6.02 -0.69 11.00
C ALA A 29 -5.59 -0.44 12.46
N ALA A 30 -4.58 0.40 12.65
CA ALA A 30 -4.21 0.88 13.97
C ALA A 30 -5.25 1.95 14.35
N SER A 31 -6.25 1.59 15.14
CA SER A 31 -7.27 2.58 15.50
C SER A 31 -6.61 3.69 16.31
N ALA A 32 -6.63 4.92 15.80
CA ALA A 32 -6.20 6.13 16.48
C ALA A 32 -7.16 6.55 17.62
N ILE A 33 -7.75 5.59 18.32
CA ILE A 33 -8.59 5.83 19.49
C ILE A 33 -7.73 6.56 20.52
N SER A 34 -8.21 7.69 21.02
CA SER A 34 -7.54 8.57 21.99
C SER A 34 -6.91 7.83 23.18
N ARG A 35 -7.54 6.74 23.63
CA ARG A 35 -7.10 5.90 24.74
C ARG A 35 -5.83 5.06 24.44
N LEU A 36 -5.52 4.80 23.16
CA LEU A 36 -4.35 4.01 22.74
C LEU A 36 -3.13 4.87 22.40
N ARG A 37 -3.27 6.21 22.33
CA ARG A 37 -2.16 7.11 21.97
C ARG A 37 -0.95 6.95 22.88
N ARG A 38 -1.19 6.82 24.19
CA ARG A 38 -0.11 6.62 25.18
C ARG A 38 0.59 5.27 25.00
N LEU A 39 -0.16 4.24 24.64
CA LEU A 39 0.37 2.90 24.40
C LEU A 39 1.35 2.91 23.22
N TRP A 40 0.92 3.52 22.10
CA TRP A 40 1.77 3.68 20.92
C TRP A 40 3.04 4.49 21.17
N GLY A 41 3.01 5.44 22.11
CA GLY A 41 4.21 6.18 22.53
C GLY A 41 5.22 5.37 23.34
N THR A 42 4.91 4.11 23.69
CA THR A 42 5.85 3.25 24.42
C THR A 42 6.98 2.82 23.47
N PRO A 43 8.26 3.06 23.81
CA PRO A 43 9.38 2.66 22.97
C PRO A 43 9.37 1.14 22.71
N GLY A 44 9.53 0.74 21.45
CA GLY A 44 9.56 -0.67 21.06
C GLY A 44 8.20 -1.38 21.11
N TRP A 45 7.08 -0.64 21.22
CA TRP A 45 5.74 -1.23 21.30
C TRP A 45 5.31 -1.97 20.03
N LEU A 46 5.77 -1.53 18.86
CA LEU A 46 5.45 -2.17 17.59
C LEU A 46 6.55 -3.18 17.25
N PRO A 47 6.28 -4.49 17.26
CA PRO A 47 7.22 -5.48 16.76
C PRO A 47 7.38 -5.37 15.25
N ASP A 48 8.59 -5.63 14.77
CA ASP A 48 8.87 -5.88 13.36
C ASP A 48 8.51 -7.31 12.92
N GLU A 49 8.39 -8.22 13.87
CA GLU A 49 8.10 -9.63 13.62
C GLU A 49 7.11 -10.19 14.64
N ILE A 50 6.07 -10.84 14.13
CA ILE A 50 5.07 -11.53 14.94
C ILE A 50 4.90 -12.96 14.46
N GLY A 51 4.67 -13.88 15.38
CA GLY A 51 4.24 -15.24 15.07
C GLY A 51 2.79 -15.44 15.43
N VAL A 52 2.06 -16.07 14.51
CA VAL A 52 0.63 -16.32 14.68
C VAL A 52 0.35 -17.81 14.66
N ILE A 53 -0.43 -18.26 15.64
CA ILE A 53 -0.98 -19.62 15.72
C ILE A 53 -2.50 -19.51 15.59
N ILE A 54 -3.08 -20.33 14.71
CA ILE A 54 -4.53 -20.58 14.69
C ILE A 54 -4.77 -22.01 15.10
N GLU A 55 -5.39 -22.20 16.27
CA GLU A 55 -5.73 -23.52 16.79
C GLU A 55 -7.18 -23.50 17.29
N GLN A 56 -7.97 -24.49 16.88
CA GLN A 56 -9.40 -24.61 17.25
C GLN A 56 -10.24 -23.34 17.00
N GLY A 57 -9.86 -22.52 16.01
CA GLY A 57 -10.53 -21.26 15.66
C GLY A 57 -10.18 -20.08 16.57
N GLN A 58 -9.24 -20.26 17.51
CA GLN A 58 -8.65 -19.21 18.33
C GLN A 58 -7.38 -18.66 17.66
N PHE A 59 -7.09 -17.39 17.92
CA PHE A 59 -5.94 -16.67 17.39
C PHE A 59 -4.99 -16.33 18.53
N PHE A 60 -3.74 -16.76 18.41
CA PHE A 60 -2.67 -16.44 19.35
C PHE A 60 -1.55 -15.73 18.60
N CYS A 61 -1.05 -14.63 19.17
CA CYS A 61 -0.01 -13.80 18.58
C CYS A 61 1.13 -13.62 19.58
N TYR A 62 2.35 -13.83 19.11
CA TYR A 62 3.58 -13.79 19.90
C TYR A 62 4.59 -12.88 19.23
N GLU A 63 5.44 -12.24 20.03
CA GLU A 63 6.51 -11.34 19.57
C GLU A 63 7.77 -11.53 20.43
N GLY A 64 8.90 -10.99 19.97
CA GLY A 64 10.14 -10.93 20.74
C GLY A 64 10.62 -12.30 21.27
N GLU A 65 11.02 -12.35 22.54
CA GLU A 65 11.54 -13.57 23.18
C GLU A 65 10.50 -14.68 23.30
N ASP A 66 9.22 -14.34 23.45
CA ASP A 66 8.15 -15.33 23.56
C ASP A 66 7.94 -16.06 22.22
N LEU A 67 8.01 -15.33 21.11
CA LEU A 67 8.04 -15.91 19.77
C LEU A 67 9.23 -16.85 19.58
N LYS A 68 10.44 -16.42 19.96
CA LYS A 68 11.65 -17.25 19.86
C LYS A 68 11.51 -18.56 20.63
N LEU A 69 10.97 -18.51 21.84
CA LEU A 69 10.73 -19.69 22.66
C LEU A 69 9.74 -20.66 22.01
N HIS A 70 8.64 -20.16 21.45
CA HIS A 70 7.65 -20.98 20.75
C HIS A 70 8.22 -21.62 19.47
N LEU A 71 9.04 -20.88 18.72
CA LEU A 71 9.73 -21.41 17.54
C LEU A 71 10.75 -22.50 17.90
N GLN A 72 11.53 -22.31 18.97
CA GLN A 72 12.51 -23.30 19.45
C GLN A 72 11.85 -24.60 19.93
N ARG A 73 10.69 -24.49 20.58
CA ARG A 73 9.94 -25.67 21.03
C ARG A 73 9.38 -26.49 19.87
N GLY A 74 9.02 -25.85 18.75
CA GLY A 74 8.53 -26.53 17.55
C GLY A 74 7.22 -27.31 17.71
N ILE A 75 6.47 -27.04 18.79
CA ILE A 75 5.24 -27.79 19.14
C ILE A 75 4.05 -27.37 18.28
N HIS A 76 3.99 -26.09 17.90
CA HIS A 76 2.87 -25.52 17.15
C HIS A 76 3.31 -25.08 15.75
N ASN A 77 2.37 -25.13 14.81
CA ASN A 77 2.57 -24.58 13.47
C ASN A 77 2.41 -23.05 13.50
N ILE A 78 3.54 -22.34 13.63
CA ILE A 78 3.59 -20.89 13.74
C ILE A 78 3.83 -20.29 12.35
N THR A 79 2.94 -19.39 11.92
CA THR A 79 3.19 -18.57 10.73
C THR A 79 3.84 -17.26 11.17
N VAL A 80 5.07 -17.02 10.72
CA VAL A 80 5.82 -15.80 11.06
C VAL A 80 5.55 -14.72 10.03
N TYR A 81 5.29 -13.50 10.51
CA TYR A 81 5.06 -12.32 9.70
C TYR A 81 6.14 -11.28 9.95
N SER A 82 6.60 -10.63 8.88
CA SER A 82 7.44 -9.43 8.93
C SER A 82 6.60 -8.18 8.70
N LEU A 83 6.87 -7.13 9.47
CA LEU A 83 6.31 -5.80 9.29
C LEU A 83 6.94 -5.16 8.05
N ILE A 84 6.11 -4.92 7.05
CA ILE A 84 6.53 -4.25 5.81
C ILE A 84 6.62 -2.74 6.01
N GLY A 85 5.64 -2.18 6.71
CA GLY A 85 5.62 -0.75 6.94
C GLY A 85 4.38 -0.26 7.65
N VAL A 86 4.38 1.05 7.88
CA VAL A 86 3.36 1.78 8.62
C VAL A 86 3.00 3.04 7.85
N ALA A 87 1.71 3.24 7.58
CA ALA A 87 1.20 4.58 7.29
C ALA A 87 0.86 5.26 8.62
N ALA A 88 1.46 6.42 8.87
CA ALA A 88 1.28 7.20 10.08
C ALA A 88 0.61 8.54 9.78
N ASP A 89 -0.33 8.93 10.64
CA ASP A 89 -0.90 10.27 10.67
C ASP A 89 0.05 11.20 11.44
N VAL A 90 0.40 12.31 10.80
CA VAL A 90 1.33 13.31 11.30
C VAL A 90 0.60 14.64 11.45
N ASP A 91 0.53 15.13 12.69
CA ASP A 91 -0.09 16.40 13.05
C ASP A 91 0.98 17.38 13.58
N SER A 92 1.31 18.40 12.80
CA SER A 92 2.35 19.37 13.15
C SER A 92 1.88 20.42 14.18
N GLY A 93 0.59 20.46 14.56
CA GLY A 93 0.05 21.36 15.57
C GLY A 93 0.07 22.87 15.22
N GLN A 94 0.72 23.27 14.13
CA GLN A 94 0.91 24.68 13.71
C GLN A 94 -0.23 25.18 12.80
N HIS A 95 -1.48 24.89 13.14
CA HIS A 95 -2.66 25.17 12.29
C HIS A 95 -2.63 24.52 10.89
N GLN A 96 -1.67 23.64 10.63
CA GLN A 96 -1.67 22.80 9.44
C GLN A 96 -2.57 21.59 9.67
N LYS A 97 -3.23 21.14 8.60
CA LYS A 97 -3.97 19.88 8.63
C LYS A 97 -2.99 18.72 8.80
N SER A 98 -3.41 17.68 9.50
CA SER A 98 -2.64 16.45 9.54
C SER A 98 -2.53 15.84 8.14
N HIS A 99 -1.46 15.11 7.90
CA HIS A 99 -1.21 14.40 6.65
C HIS A 99 -0.64 13.02 6.94
N LEU A 100 -0.66 12.14 5.94
CA LEU A 100 -0.13 10.80 6.06
C LEU A 100 1.30 10.75 5.55
N VAL A 101 2.14 10.03 6.28
CA VAL A 101 3.46 9.61 5.82
C VAL A 101 3.54 8.09 5.86
N SER A 102 4.36 7.49 5.01
CA SER A 102 4.62 6.05 5.04
C SER A 102 6.05 5.80 5.49
N VAL A 103 6.24 4.83 6.38
CA VAL A 103 7.55 4.37 6.80
C VAL A 103 7.63 2.88 6.49
N VAL A 104 8.54 2.49 5.60
CA VAL A 104 8.55 1.16 4.96
C VAL A 104 9.95 0.57 5.01
N ASN A 105 10.05 -0.72 5.31
CA ASN A 105 11.29 -1.48 5.17
C ASN A 105 11.42 -2.01 3.75
N VAL A 106 12.15 -1.29 2.89
CA VAL A 106 12.30 -1.67 1.47
C VAL A 106 13.19 -2.90 1.29
N ALA A 107 13.91 -3.33 2.34
CA ALA A 107 14.73 -4.54 2.32
C ALA A 107 13.92 -5.79 1.97
N HIS A 108 12.65 -5.87 2.35
CA HIS A 108 11.78 -7.02 2.07
C HIS A 108 11.41 -7.18 0.59
N SER A 109 11.58 -6.13 -0.22
CA SER A 109 11.33 -6.13 -1.66
C SER A 109 12.61 -6.05 -2.50
N MET A 110 13.77 -6.34 -1.90
CA MET A 110 15.03 -6.46 -2.64
C MET A 110 15.16 -7.86 -3.25
N PRO A 111 15.76 -8.02 -4.45
CA PRO A 111 15.97 -9.34 -5.05
C PRO A 111 16.83 -10.28 -4.20
N ILE A 112 17.73 -9.70 -3.41
CA ILE A 112 18.60 -10.41 -2.47
C ILE A 112 18.39 -9.78 -1.10
N ALA A 113 18.17 -10.62 -0.09
CA ALA A 113 18.01 -10.16 1.29
C ALA A 113 19.27 -9.42 1.76
N PRO A 114 19.18 -8.14 2.14
CA PRO A 114 20.32 -7.39 2.63
C PRO A 114 20.69 -7.79 4.06
N ALA A 115 21.91 -7.45 4.48
CA ALA A 115 22.38 -7.71 5.85
C ALA A 115 21.78 -6.74 6.89
N GLU A 116 21.35 -5.55 6.45
CA GLU A 116 20.79 -4.50 7.28
C GLU A 116 19.35 -4.17 6.86
N ASP A 117 18.59 -3.60 7.79
CA ASP A 117 17.25 -3.09 7.51
C ASP A 117 17.30 -1.90 6.55
N GLY A 118 16.28 -1.78 5.70
CA GLY A 118 16.14 -0.72 4.69
C GLY A 118 15.00 0.24 4.99
N TRP A 119 14.87 0.74 6.22
CA TRP A 119 13.77 1.64 6.58
C TRP A 119 13.87 3.00 5.88
N HIS A 120 12.76 3.42 5.25
CA HIS A 120 12.64 4.70 4.56
C HIS A 120 11.34 5.41 4.95
N LEU A 121 11.43 6.72 5.13
CA LEU A 121 10.28 7.62 5.21
C LEU A 121 9.92 8.10 3.80
N PHE A 122 8.64 7.99 3.46
CA PHE A 122 8.00 8.54 2.29
C PHE A 122 6.99 9.59 2.75
N ASN A 123 7.31 10.86 2.53
CA ASN A 123 6.41 11.99 2.74
C ASN A 123 6.17 12.69 1.39
N ASP A 124 5.11 12.29 0.69
CA ASP A 124 4.87 12.65 -0.70
C ASP A 124 6.09 12.34 -1.59
N PHE A 125 6.71 13.36 -2.18
CA PHE A 125 7.91 13.24 -3.02
C PHE A 125 9.21 13.24 -2.20
N LEU A 126 9.16 13.53 -0.90
CA LEU A 126 10.33 13.48 -0.02
C LEU A 126 10.54 12.04 0.45
N VAL A 127 11.60 11.43 -0.04
CA VAL A 127 12.04 10.09 0.37
C VAL A 127 13.37 10.20 1.09
N ARG A 128 13.47 9.64 2.30
CA ARG A 128 14.72 9.60 3.06
C ARG A 128 14.92 8.27 3.78
N PRO A 129 16.16 7.73 3.85
CA PRO A 129 16.45 6.63 4.74
C PRO A 129 16.25 7.07 6.20
N THR A 130 15.84 6.13 7.05
CA THR A 130 15.67 6.34 8.49
C THR A 130 16.10 5.10 9.24
N LYS A 131 16.45 5.27 10.52
CA LYS A 131 16.78 4.13 11.37
C LYS A 131 15.50 3.40 11.78
N ARG A 132 15.62 2.10 12.03
CA ARG A 132 14.53 1.26 12.55
C ARG A 132 13.88 1.86 13.79
N GLU A 133 14.67 2.39 14.72
CA GLU A 133 14.17 2.95 15.98
C GLU A 133 13.32 4.19 15.74
N GLU A 134 13.70 5.06 14.80
CA GLU A 134 12.91 6.23 14.41
C GLU A 134 11.67 5.83 13.62
N ALA A 135 11.79 4.82 12.75
CA ALA A 135 10.70 4.31 11.95
C ALA A 135 9.54 3.81 12.82
N LEU A 136 9.87 3.00 13.83
CA LEU A 136 8.92 2.34 14.74
C LEU A 136 8.62 3.15 16.01
N SER A 137 9.19 4.36 16.14
CA SER A 137 8.86 5.28 17.23
C SER A 137 7.66 6.15 16.86
N PHE A 138 6.69 6.22 17.78
CA PHE A 138 5.50 7.05 17.66
C PHE A 138 5.49 8.12 18.74
N ASN A 139 4.90 9.27 18.43
CA ASN A 139 4.73 10.35 19.37
C ASN A 139 3.24 10.58 19.61
N PRO A 140 2.74 10.41 20.85
CA PRO A 140 1.31 10.59 21.16
C PRO A 140 0.72 11.95 20.77
N ALA A 141 1.58 12.98 20.67
CA ALA A 141 1.19 14.32 20.28
C ALA A 141 1.06 14.50 18.76
N TRP A 142 1.99 13.97 17.97
CA TRP A 142 2.13 14.36 16.56
C TRP A 142 2.36 13.23 15.55
N LYS A 143 2.63 11.98 15.96
CA LYS A 143 2.88 10.85 15.04
C LYS A 143 2.21 9.59 15.56
N LEU A 144 1.13 9.16 14.93
CA LEU A 144 0.40 7.95 15.31
C LEU A 144 0.25 6.99 14.13
N PRO A 145 0.35 5.67 14.36
CA PRO A 145 0.10 4.71 13.29
C PRO A 145 -1.37 4.71 12.92
N SER A 146 -1.64 4.64 11.62
CA SER A 146 -2.98 4.51 11.04
C SER A 146 -3.19 3.13 10.42
N VAL A 147 -2.20 2.65 9.66
CA VAL A 147 -2.25 1.34 8.99
C VAL A 147 -0.92 0.64 9.18
N LEU A 148 -0.98 -0.62 9.63
CA LEU A 148 0.16 -1.52 9.72
C LEU A 148 0.03 -2.57 8.63
N THR A 149 1.12 -2.88 7.96
CA THR A 149 1.16 -3.91 6.91
C THR A 149 2.18 -4.96 7.26
N PHE A 150 1.71 -6.21 7.36
CA PHE A 150 2.53 -7.38 7.61
C PHE A 150 2.42 -8.34 6.43
N GLN A 151 3.48 -9.11 6.19
CA GLN A 151 3.45 -10.24 5.24
C GLN A 151 4.11 -11.46 5.85
N ILE A 152 3.76 -12.65 5.37
CA ILE A 152 4.44 -13.87 5.81
C ILE A 152 5.93 -13.75 5.49
N LYS A 153 6.79 -14.00 6.48
CA LYS A 153 8.25 -13.82 6.40
C LYS A 153 8.89 -14.62 5.26
N SER A 154 8.35 -15.80 4.95
CA SER A 154 8.84 -16.63 3.83
C SER A 154 8.61 -16.01 2.45
N ALA A 155 7.74 -14.99 2.34
CA ALA A 155 7.53 -14.22 1.11
C ALA A 155 8.47 -13.03 0.97
N ASN A 156 9.27 -12.70 2.01
CA ASN A 156 10.28 -11.66 1.91
C ASN A 156 11.25 -12.02 0.77
N ASN A 157 11.61 -11.01 -0.02
CA ASN A 157 12.58 -11.12 -1.11
C ASN A 157 12.18 -12.11 -2.23
N LEU A 158 10.93 -12.60 -2.24
CA LEU A 158 10.39 -13.39 -3.35
C LEU A 158 9.73 -12.46 -4.38
N ILE A 159 10.49 -12.11 -5.42
CA ILE A 159 10.01 -11.30 -6.54
C ILE A 159 9.87 -12.20 -7.77
N ASP A 160 8.65 -12.31 -8.29
CA ASP A 160 8.39 -12.97 -9.56
C ASP A 160 8.37 -11.92 -10.69
N ASP A 161 9.43 -11.89 -11.48
CA ASP A 161 9.56 -11.04 -12.66
C ASP A 161 9.20 -11.77 -13.98
N SER A 162 8.70 -13.00 -13.90
CA SER A 162 8.34 -13.80 -15.09
C SER A 162 7.26 -13.14 -15.95
N TRP A 163 6.46 -12.23 -15.38
CA TRP A 163 5.50 -11.42 -16.13
C TRP A 163 6.17 -10.54 -17.20
N LYS A 164 7.44 -10.14 -17.01
CA LYS A 164 8.19 -9.34 -18.00
C LYS A 164 8.50 -10.17 -19.24
N THR A 165 8.85 -11.44 -19.06
CA THR A 165 9.14 -12.37 -20.17
C THR A 165 7.87 -12.93 -20.80
N ASN A 166 6.81 -13.09 -20.02
CA ASN A 166 5.53 -13.68 -20.43
C ASN A 166 4.45 -12.62 -20.72
N LEU A 167 4.86 -11.38 -21.00
CA LEU A 167 3.94 -10.29 -21.28
C LEU A 167 3.12 -10.60 -22.55
N ASP A 168 1.80 -10.63 -22.42
CA ASP A 168 0.93 -10.75 -23.58
C ASP A 168 0.93 -9.44 -24.38
N THR A 169 1.34 -9.53 -25.64
CA THR A 169 1.42 -8.39 -26.57
C THR A 169 0.29 -8.39 -27.60
N SER A 170 -0.70 -9.28 -27.44
CA SER A 170 -1.81 -9.47 -28.38
C SER A 170 -2.54 -8.17 -28.73
N LEU A 171 -2.72 -7.27 -27.76
CA LEU A 171 -3.37 -5.97 -27.93
C LEU A 171 -2.69 -5.06 -28.97
N LEU A 172 -1.37 -5.22 -29.20
CA LEU A 172 -0.63 -4.40 -30.16
C LEU A 172 -0.98 -4.71 -31.63
N TYR A 173 -1.58 -5.87 -31.88
CA TYR A 173 -1.88 -6.38 -33.21
C TYR A 173 -3.38 -6.37 -33.53
N GLN A 174 -4.22 -5.94 -32.58
CA GLN A 174 -5.67 -5.94 -32.75
C GLN A 174 -6.17 -4.65 -33.43
N GLU A 175 -7.03 -4.82 -34.42
CA GLU A 175 -7.90 -3.75 -34.95
C GLU A 175 -9.10 -3.58 -34.01
N SER A 176 -8.92 -3.00 -32.82
CA SER A 176 -10.03 -2.79 -31.88
C SER A 176 -10.23 -1.30 -31.59
N GLY A 177 -11.29 -0.75 -32.17
CA GLY A 177 -11.89 0.52 -31.76
C GLY A 177 -13.36 0.29 -31.39
N PRO A 178 -13.94 1.10 -30.49
CA PRO A 178 -15.34 0.93 -30.05
C PRO A 178 -16.36 1.14 -31.18
N ASN A 179 -15.95 1.74 -32.30
CA ASN A 179 -16.79 1.93 -33.47
C ASN A 179 -16.16 1.27 -34.73
N PRO A 180 -16.65 0.09 -35.14
CA PRO A 180 -16.17 -0.61 -36.35
C PRO A 180 -16.41 0.16 -37.65
N SER A 181 -17.30 1.15 -37.64
CA SER A 181 -17.66 1.97 -38.81
C SER A 181 -16.85 3.26 -38.94
N ALA A 182 -16.01 3.59 -37.95
CA ALA A 182 -15.19 4.78 -38.00
C ALA A 182 -14.09 4.67 -39.07
N PRO A 183 -13.72 5.76 -39.77
CA PRO A 183 -12.60 5.78 -40.68
C PRO A 183 -11.32 5.32 -39.98
N ARG A 184 -10.56 4.43 -40.61
CA ARG A 184 -9.28 3.96 -40.05
C ARG A 184 -8.27 5.09 -40.06
N SER A 185 -7.83 5.49 -38.86
CA SER A 185 -6.79 6.52 -38.66
C SER A 185 -5.39 5.94 -38.42
N HIS A 186 -5.28 4.61 -38.33
CA HIS A 186 -4.03 3.91 -38.07
C HIS A 186 -4.05 2.48 -38.66
N THR A 187 -2.87 1.86 -38.74
CA THR A 187 -2.69 0.47 -39.14
C THR A 187 -2.00 -0.28 -37.99
N PRO A 188 -2.61 -1.34 -37.41
CA PRO A 188 -2.00 -2.12 -36.34
C PRO A 188 -0.71 -2.78 -36.79
N LEU A 189 0.09 -3.22 -35.81
CA LEU A 189 1.33 -3.95 -36.08
C LEU A 189 1.05 -5.32 -36.71
N ASN A 190 1.96 -5.75 -37.58
CA ASN A 190 1.98 -7.12 -38.07
C ASN A 190 2.72 -8.03 -37.06
N PRO A 191 2.07 -9.09 -36.53
CA PRO A 191 2.67 -9.92 -35.48
C PRO A 191 3.88 -10.74 -35.93
N LEU A 192 4.08 -10.94 -37.25
CA LEU A 192 5.19 -11.72 -37.79
C LEU A 192 6.42 -10.85 -38.13
N THR A 193 6.21 -9.58 -38.48
CA THR A 193 7.26 -8.71 -39.03
C THR A 193 7.55 -7.48 -38.20
N GLU A 194 6.58 -7.02 -37.39
CA GLU A 194 6.64 -5.74 -36.68
C GLU A 194 6.53 -5.92 -35.15
N ARG A 195 6.97 -7.07 -34.62
CA ARG A 195 7.03 -7.29 -33.17
C ARG A 195 8.05 -6.35 -32.53
N PRO A 196 7.64 -5.44 -31.62
CA PRO A 196 8.57 -4.52 -30.97
C PRO A 196 9.63 -5.27 -30.16
N ASN A 197 10.86 -4.75 -30.21
CA ASN A 197 12.00 -5.25 -29.45
C ASN A 197 12.78 -4.09 -28.83
N SER A 198 13.82 -4.40 -28.06
CA SER A 198 14.65 -3.42 -27.35
C SER A 198 15.27 -2.34 -28.24
N GLY A 199 15.39 -2.58 -29.55
CA GLY A 199 15.91 -1.62 -30.52
C GLY A 199 14.85 -0.92 -31.38
N THR A 200 13.56 -1.23 -31.19
CA THR A 200 12.48 -0.59 -31.96
C THR A 200 12.31 0.87 -31.54
N ILE A 201 12.46 1.79 -32.49
CA ILE A 201 12.21 3.22 -32.30
C ILE A 201 10.78 3.52 -32.73
N LEU A 202 10.06 4.30 -31.93
CA LEU A 202 8.70 4.74 -32.22
C LEU A 202 8.58 6.23 -31.88
N ALA A 203 7.84 6.98 -32.67
CA ALA A 203 7.42 8.34 -32.33
C ALA A 203 6.13 8.30 -31.51
N LEU A 204 6.06 9.07 -30.43
CA LEU A 204 4.90 9.18 -29.55
C LEU A 204 4.50 10.64 -29.41
N ASP A 205 3.23 10.92 -29.63
CA ASP A 205 2.62 12.23 -29.40
C ASP A 205 1.30 12.07 -28.63
N THR A 206 0.99 13.03 -27.77
CA THR A 206 -0.18 12.98 -26.89
C THR A 206 -0.87 14.34 -26.81
N GLU A 207 -2.21 14.33 -26.90
CA GLU A 207 -3.03 15.53 -26.72
C GLU A 207 -3.82 15.42 -25.41
N PHE A 208 -3.92 16.53 -24.68
CA PHE A 208 -4.60 16.62 -23.39
C PHE A 208 -5.73 17.64 -23.43
N VAL A 209 -6.77 17.40 -22.62
CA VAL A 209 -7.85 18.35 -22.37
C VAL A 209 -7.84 18.80 -20.92
N SER A 210 -8.08 20.08 -20.68
CA SER A 210 -8.29 20.57 -19.31
C SER A 210 -9.67 20.12 -18.82
N ILE A 211 -9.71 19.35 -17.75
CA ILE A 211 -10.95 18.88 -17.12
C ILE A 211 -11.37 19.76 -15.94
N ARG A 212 -10.46 20.59 -15.43
CA ARG A 212 -10.72 21.51 -14.33
C ARG A 212 -9.82 22.73 -14.40
N GLN A 213 -10.43 23.91 -14.35
CA GLN A 213 -9.74 25.20 -14.29
C GLN A 213 -9.10 25.41 -12.90
N PRO A 214 -8.05 26.23 -12.81
CA PRO A 214 -7.40 26.49 -11.52
C PRO A 214 -8.29 27.35 -10.65
N GLU A 215 -8.28 27.08 -9.34
CA GLU A 215 -8.88 27.97 -8.35
C GLU A 215 -7.75 28.77 -7.70
N ILE A 216 -7.81 30.10 -7.86
CA ILE A 216 -6.82 31.04 -7.31
C ILE A 216 -7.51 31.89 -6.26
N GLU A 217 -6.93 31.92 -5.07
CA GLU A 217 -7.29 32.85 -4.01
C GLU A 217 -6.30 34.01 -4.03
N ILE A 218 -6.80 35.23 -3.85
CA ILE A 218 -5.99 36.43 -3.74
C ILE A 218 -6.11 36.92 -2.31
N ASN A 219 -5.01 36.89 -1.58
CA ASN A 219 -4.97 37.35 -0.20
C ASN A 219 -5.09 38.88 -0.14
N SER A 220 -5.38 39.41 1.04
CA SER A 220 -5.48 40.87 1.28
C SER A 220 -4.22 41.65 0.91
N ASP A 221 -3.06 40.98 0.87
CA ASP A 221 -1.77 41.55 0.50
C ASP A 221 -1.52 41.54 -1.03
N GLY A 222 -2.48 41.04 -1.83
CA GLY A 222 -2.38 40.92 -3.28
C GLY A 222 -1.69 39.64 -3.77
N ASP A 223 -1.19 38.81 -2.85
CA ASP A 223 -0.56 37.54 -3.17
C ASP A 223 -1.56 36.52 -3.72
N ARG A 224 -1.19 35.89 -4.84
CA ARG A 224 -1.98 34.85 -5.51
C ARG A 224 -1.58 33.48 -4.99
N ALA A 225 -2.48 32.80 -4.28
CA ALA A 225 -2.31 31.42 -3.87
C ALA A 225 -3.15 30.50 -4.76
N THR A 226 -2.53 29.47 -5.35
CA THR A 226 -3.29 28.44 -6.08
C THR A 226 -3.90 27.46 -5.07
N ILE A 227 -5.23 27.49 -4.93
CA ILE A 227 -5.98 26.61 -4.03
C ILE A 227 -6.18 25.24 -4.66
N ARG A 228 -6.42 25.21 -5.98
CA ARG A 228 -6.46 23.96 -6.75
C ARG A 228 -5.73 24.11 -8.07
N PRO A 229 -4.83 23.18 -8.41
CA PRO A 229 -4.15 23.21 -9.69
C PRO A 229 -5.10 22.80 -10.83
N ILE A 230 -4.72 23.21 -12.05
CA ILE A 230 -5.33 22.73 -13.29
C ILE A 230 -5.14 21.22 -13.37
N VAL A 231 -6.20 20.50 -13.77
CA VAL A 231 -6.10 19.07 -14.05
C VAL A 231 -6.32 18.83 -15.53
N TYR A 232 -5.37 18.15 -16.16
CA TYR A 232 -5.43 17.70 -17.54
C TYR A 232 -5.76 16.21 -17.58
N ALA A 233 -6.60 15.80 -18.53
CA ALA A 233 -6.84 14.40 -18.86
C ALA A 233 -6.28 14.09 -20.24
N LEU A 234 -5.70 12.90 -20.40
CA LEU A 234 -5.22 12.41 -21.68
C LEU A 234 -6.42 12.17 -22.60
N ALA A 235 -6.42 12.84 -23.76
CA ALA A 235 -7.52 12.78 -24.71
C ALA A 235 -7.16 11.95 -25.95
N ARG A 236 -5.92 12.04 -26.41
CA ARG A 236 -5.42 11.31 -27.57
C ARG A 236 -4.00 10.84 -27.35
N VAL A 237 -3.71 9.64 -27.85
CA VAL A 237 -2.37 9.09 -27.97
C VAL A 237 -2.17 8.67 -29.42
N SER A 238 -1.08 9.12 -30.03
CA SER A 238 -0.66 8.71 -31.36
C SER A 238 0.73 8.10 -31.25
N VAL A 239 0.89 6.88 -31.77
CA VAL A 239 2.18 6.19 -31.83
C VAL A 239 2.44 5.82 -33.29
N VAL A 240 3.62 6.19 -33.81
CA VAL A 240 4.02 6.00 -35.21
C VAL A 240 5.32 5.22 -35.25
N ARG A 241 5.45 4.34 -36.25
CA ARG A 241 6.65 3.56 -36.55
C ARG A 241 7.76 4.43 -37.14
#